data_AF-A0A089MWK9-F1
#
_entry.id   AF-A0A089MWK9-F1
#
_cell.length_a   1.000
_cell.length_b   1.000
_cell.length_c   1.000
_cell.angle_alpha   90.00
_cell.angle_beta   90.00
_cell.angle_gamma   90.00
#
_symmetry.space_group_name_H-M   'P 1'
#
loop_
_entity.id
_entity.type
_entity.pdbx_description
1 polymer ?
#
loop_
_entity_poly.entity_id
_entity_poly.type
_entity_poly.pdbx_seq_one_letter_code
_entity_poly.pdbx_strand_id
1 'polypeptide(L)'
;CSDQTGAGSVAEANAQYYQQEAAKLRNQIKTATENNRLLSRHMMGEGLSSLTMKELKNLEGKLEKGISRIRSKKNELLFAEIEFMQKREIELHNNNQFLRARISENERAQQSMSLMPGGSDYDLVPSQSFDSRNYFQVNALQPNSQYA
;
A
#
# COMPACT_ATOMS: atom_id res chain seq x y z
N CYS A 1 26.28 -17.49 -68.38
CA CYS A 1 26.62 -18.48 -67.34
C CYS A 1 26.39 -17.82 -65.99
N SER A 2 25.46 -18.37 -65.22
CA SER A 2 24.84 -17.71 -64.07
C SER A 2 25.52 -18.11 -62.77
N ASP A 3 26.27 -17.18 -62.16
CA ASP A 3 26.70 -17.27 -60.78
C ASP A 3 25.52 -16.95 -59.86
N GLN A 4 24.69 -17.96 -59.57
CA GLN A 4 23.53 -17.82 -58.68
C GLN A 4 23.49 -18.88 -57.56
N THR A 5 24.40 -19.85 -57.61
CA THR A 5 24.54 -20.96 -56.64
C THR A 5 25.23 -20.55 -55.33
N GLY A 6 26.03 -19.47 -55.31
CA GLY A 6 26.73 -19.02 -54.10
C GLY A 6 25.87 -18.24 -53.09
N ALA A 7 24.96 -17.39 -53.58
CA ALA A 7 24.13 -16.55 -52.72
C ALA A 7 23.06 -17.32 -51.94
N GLY A 8 22.47 -18.37 -52.56
CA GLY A 8 21.50 -19.25 -51.90
C GLY A 8 22.12 -20.07 -50.77
N SER A 9 23.35 -20.55 -50.96
CA SER A 9 24.10 -21.31 -49.95
C SER A 9 24.46 -20.47 -48.71
N VAL A 10 24.86 -19.21 -48.91
CA VAL A 10 25.14 -18.29 -47.79
C VAL A 10 23.85 -17.92 -47.04
N ALA A 11 22.75 -17.69 -47.74
CA ALA A 11 21.45 -17.41 -47.12
C ALA A 11 20.94 -18.61 -46.29
N GLU A 12 21.10 -19.83 -46.81
CA GLU A 12 20.73 -21.07 -46.12
C GLU A 12 21.60 -21.31 -44.88
N ALA A 13 22.92 -21.14 -44.99
CA ALA A 13 23.83 -21.25 -43.85
C ALA A 13 23.51 -20.23 -42.75
N ASN A 14 23.17 -18.98 -43.12
CA ASN A 14 22.73 -17.95 -42.18
C ASN A 14 21.40 -18.33 -41.51
N ALA A 15 20.43 -18.86 -42.27
CA ALA A 15 19.16 -19.31 -41.71
C ALA A 15 19.35 -20.46 -40.68
N GLN A 16 20.21 -21.43 -41.00
CA GLN A 16 20.56 -22.53 -40.09
C GLN A 16 21.27 -22.03 -38.82
N TYR A 17 22.20 -21.08 -38.96
CA TYR A 17 22.89 -20.45 -37.82
C TYR A 17 21.89 -19.79 -36.87
N TYR A 18 20.98 -18.96 -37.38
CA TYR A 18 19.97 -18.31 -36.54
C TYR A 18 18.97 -19.30 -35.95
N GLN A 19 18.65 -20.39 -36.65
CA GLN A 19 17.81 -21.45 -36.10
C GLN A 19 18.47 -22.15 -34.90
N GLN A 20 19.79 -22.40 -34.97
CA GLN A 20 20.56 -22.98 -33.87
C GLN A 20 20.66 -22.02 -32.68
N GLU A 21 20.99 -20.74 -32.92
CA GLU A 21 21.04 -19.75 -31.84
C GLU A 21 19.67 -19.54 -31.19
N ALA A 22 18.59 -19.53 -31.96
CA ALA A 22 17.24 -19.47 -31.41
C ALA A 22 16.90 -20.72 -30.57
N ALA A 23 17.34 -21.92 -30.99
CA ALA A 23 17.14 -23.14 -30.20
C ALA A 23 17.93 -23.10 -28.89
N LYS A 24 19.17 -22.62 -28.93
CA LYS A 24 20.02 -22.43 -27.76
C LYS A 24 19.41 -21.44 -26.78
N LEU A 25 18.90 -20.30 -27.25
CA LEU A 25 18.21 -19.31 -26.43
C LEU A 25 16.94 -19.90 -25.78
N ARG A 26 16.13 -20.65 -26.55
CA ARG A 26 14.95 -21.34 -25.99
C ARG A 26 15.31 -22.29 -24.86
N ASN A 27 16.40 -23.05 -25.01
CA ASN A 27 16.88 -23.94 -23.96
C ASN A 27 17.36 -23.18 -22.73
N GLN A 28 18.09 -22.07 -22.91
CA GLN A 28 18.52 -21.22 -21.79
C GLN A 28 17.33 -20.66 -21.01
N ILE A 29 16.30 -20.17 -21.71
CA ILE A 29 15.06 -19.66 -21.10
C ILE A 29 14.37 -20.77 -20.31
N LYS A 30 14.25 -21.97 -20.88
CA LYS A 30 13.62 -23.11 -20.21
C LYS A 30 14.35 -23.47 -18.92
N THR A 31 15.67 -23.64 -18.97
CA THR A 31 16.49 -23.98 -17.80
C THR A 31 16.41 -22.89 -16.73
N ALA A 32 16.48 -21.60 -17.10
CA ALA A 32 16.35 -20.50 -16.15
C ALA A 32 14.97 -20.49 -15.47
N THR A 33 13.91 -20.77 -16.23
CA THR A 33 12.54 -20.84 -15.70
C THR A 33 12.38 -21.99 -14.71
N GLU A 34 12.88 -23.18 -15.06
CA GLU A 34 12.85 -24.36 -14.19
C GLU A 34 13.64 -24.13 -12.88
N ASN A 35 14.82 -23.52 -12.98
CA ASN A 35 15.62 -23.16 -11.82
C ASN A 35 14.92 -22.14 -10.92
N ASN A 36 14.29 -21.10 -11.49
CA ASN A 36 13.53 -20.12 -10.73
C ASN A 36 12.32 -20.75 -10.03
N ARG A 37 11.63 -21.69 -10.69
CA ARG A 37 10.53 -22.45 -10.09
C ARG A 37 11.01 -23.30 -8.92
N LEU A 38 12.12 -24.01 -9.08
CA LEU A 38 12.72 -24.82 -8.00
C LEU A 38 13.17 -23.95 -6.83
N LEU A 39 13.84 -22.83 -7.11
CA LEU A 39 14.24 -21.87 -6.09
C LEU A 39 13.03 -21.34 -5.32
N SER A 40 11.94 -20.99 -6.02
CA SER A 40 10.71 -20.50 -5.39
C SER A 40 10.12 -21.55 -4.44
N ARG A 41 10.09 -22.83 -4.85
CA ARG A 41 9.67 -23.94 -3.98
C ARG A 41 10.55 -24.06 -2.74
N HIS A 42 11.87 -24.00 -2.91
CA HIS A 42 12.79 -24.05 -1.78
C HIS A 42 12.57 -22.86 -0.82
N MET A 43 12.34 -21.66 -1.34
CA MET A 43 12.00 -20.48 -0.52
C MET A 43 10.70 -20.65 0.26
N MET A 44 9.78 -21.46 -0.23
CA MET A 44 8.54 -21.86 0.45
C MET A 44 8.70 -23.06 1.37
N GLY A 45 9.92 -23.59 1.54
CA GLY A 45 10.20 -24.74 2.40
C GLY A 45 9.90 -26.10 1.79
N GLU A 46 9.65 -26.18 0.47
CA GLU A 46 9.40 -27.44 -0.22
C GLU A 46 10.68 -28.05 -0.79
N GLY A 47 10.72 -29.39 -0.93
CA GLY A 47 11.80 -30.07 -1.67
C GLY A 47 13.18 -29.97 -1.03
N LEU A 48 13.28 -29.62 0.26
CA LEU A 48 14.54 -29.31 0.93
C LEU A 48 15.49 -30.52 1.04
N SER A 49 14.97 -31.74 0.95
CA SER A 49 15.77 -32.97 1.05
C SER A 49 16.81 -33.13 -0.08
N SER A 50 16.64 -32.43 -1.21
CA SER A 50 17.62 -32.44 -2.30
C SER A 50 18.75 -31.42 -2.11
N LEU A 51 18.68 -30.56 -1.10
CA LEU A 51 19.68 -29.53 -0.82
C LEU A 51 20.78 -30.06 0.08
N THR A 52 22.02 -29.66 -0.21
CA THR A 52 23.15 -29.88 0.71
C THR A 52 23.03 -28.99 1.94
N MET A 53 23.73 -29.34 3.03
CA MET A 53 23.77 -28.53 4.25
C MET A 53 24.24 -27.08 4.00
N LYS A 54 25.17 -26.90 3.07
CA LYS A 54 25.67 -25.57 2.68
C LYS A 54 24.58 -24.73 2.00
N GLU A 55 23.82 -25.35 1.10
CA GLU A 55 22.72 -24.68 0.40
C GLU A 55 21.56 -24.37 1.33
N LEU A 56 21.25 -25.27 2.27
CA LEU A 56 20.22 -25.05 3.27
C LEU A 56 20.56 -23.87 4.19
N LYS A 57 21.80 -23.78 4.69
CA LYS A 57 22.28 -22.62 5.45
C LYS A 57 22.20 -21.31 4.64
N ASN A 58 22.50 -21.36 3.36
CA ASN A 58 22.38 -20.18 2.49
C ASN A 58 20.92 -19.76 2.31
N LEU A 59 20.02 -20.72 2.10
CA LEU A 59 18.58 -20.49 1.99
C LEU A 59 18.02 -19.87 3.28
N GLU A 60 18.34 -20.44 4.44
CA GLU A 60 17.99 -19.92 5.75
C GLU A 60 18.47 -18.47 5.92
N GLY A 61 19.75 -18.19 5.62
CA GLY A 61 20.30 -16.84 5.71
C GLY A 61 19.63 -15.83 4.77
N LYS A 62 19.16 -16.26 3.59
CA LYS A 62 18.37 -15.40 2.68
C LYS A 62 17.00 -15.11 3.24
N LEU A 63 16.31 -16.12 3.77
CA LEU A 63 14.98 -15.98 4.38
C LEU A 63 15.04 -15.06 5.61
N GLU A 64 16.00 -15.27 6.50
CA GLU A 64 16.19 -14.46 7.70
C GLU A 64 16.38 -12.97 7.35
N LYS A 65 17.25 -12.68 6.38
CA LYS A 65 17.45 -11.31 5.88
C LYS A 65 16.19 -10.71 5.28
N GLY A 66 15.43 -11.50 4.50
CA GLY A 66 14.17 -11.07 3.90
C GLY A 66 13.11 -10.74 4.95
N ILE A 67 12.92 -11.64 5.92
CA ILE A 67 11.97 -11.47 7.04
C ILE A 67 12.34 -10.25 7.88
N SER A 68 13.62 -10.09 8.20
CA SER A 68 14.12 -8.94 8.95
C SER A 68 13.79 -7.62 8.24
N ARG A 69 14.05 -7.51 6.93
CA ARG A 69 13.69 -6.33 6.13
C ARG A 69 12.18 -6.05 6.12
N ILE A 70 11.36 -7.08 5.94
CA ILE A 70 9.89 -6.94 5.95
C ILE A 70 9.42 -6.43 7.31
N ARG A 71 9.93 -7.01 8.41
CA ARG A 71 9.58 -6.61 9.77
C ARG A 71 9.97 -5.16 10.04
N SER A 72 11.20 -4.78 9.68
CA SER A 72 11.66 -3.40 9.83
C SER A 72 10.78 -2.41 9.07
N LYS A 73 10.43 -2.72 7.81
CA LYS A 73 9.56 -1.84 7.01
C LYS A 73 8.14 -1.75 7.57
N LYS A 74 7.57 -2.87 8.04
CA LYS A 74 6.27 -2.87 8.71
C LYS A 74 6.27 -1.99 9.95
N ASN A 75 7.33 -2.08 10.77
CA ASN A 75 7.46 -1.26 11.97
C ASN A 75 7.60 0.23 11.63
N GLU A 76 8.43 0.55 10.64
CA GLU A 76 8.60 1.93 10.14
C GLU A 76 7.25 2.54 9.71
N LEU A 77 6.47 1.81 8.90
CA LEU A 77 5.16 2.26 8.44
C LEU A 77 4.15 2.38 9.60
N LEU A 78 4.16 1.43 10.53
CA LEU A 78 3.29 1.46 11.70
C LEU A 78 3.57 2.68 12.58
N PHE A 79 4.84 3.01 12.82
CA PHE A 79 5.22 4.19 13.60
C PHE A 79 4.82 5.49 12.90
N ALA A 80 5.02 5.57 11.57
CA ALA A 80 4.56 6.73 10.80
C ALA A 80 3.04 6.93 10.89
N GLU A 81 2.26 5.84 10.82
CA GLU A 81 0.80 5.89 10.94
C GLU A 81 0.36 6.33 12.35
N ILE A 82 1.00 5.80 13.41
CA ILE A 82 0.73 6.21 14.79
C ILE A 82 0.99 7.70 14.97
N GLU A 83 2.12 8.20 14.49
CA GLU A 83 2.49 9.62 14.58
C GLU A 83 1.49 10.51 13.85
N PHE A 84 1.06 10.11 12.65
CA PHE A 84 0.04 10.82 11.88
C PHE A 84 -1.30 10.89 12.65
N MET A 85 -1.75 9.76 13.19
CA MET A 85 -3.00 9.70 13.95
C MET A 85 -2.97 10.55 15.22
N GLN A 86 -1.84 10.56 15.94
CA GLN A 86 -1.65 11.40 17.13
C GLN A 86 -1.71 12.90 16.79
N LYS A 87 -1.07 13.34 15.70
CA LYS A 87 -1.16 14.74 15.25
C LYS A 87 -2.60 15.12 14.91
N ARG A 88 -3.31 14.25 14.20
CA ARG A 88 -4.71 14.46 13.83
C ARG A 88 -5.63 14.52 15.05
N GLU A 89 -5.39 13.69 16.07
CA GLU A 89 -6.13 13.73 17.33
C GLU A 89 -5.97 15.08 18.02
N ILE A 90 -4.73 15.59 18.11
CA ILE A 90 -4.44 16.90 18.71
C ILE A 90 -5.14 18.03 17.93
N GLU A 91 -5.06 18.04 16.61
CA GLU A 91 -5.72 19.04 15.76
C GLU A 91 -7.23 19.03 15.95
N LEU A 92 -7.85 17.85 15.95
CA LEU A 92 -9.30 17.71 16.17
C LEU A 92 -9.69 18.16 17.58
N HIS A 93 -8.90 17.81 18.59
CA HIS A 93 -9.13 18.24 19.96
C HIS A 93 -9.07 19.77 20.09
N ASN A 94 -8.06 20.41 19.50
CA ASN A 94 -7.92 21.87 19.48
C ASN A 94 -9.09 22.56 18.77
N ASN A 95 -9.50 22.05 17.60
CA ASN A 95 -10.66 22.57 16.86
C ASN A 95 -11.95 22.42 17.68
N ASN A 96 -12.14 21.28 18.35
CA ASN A 96 -13.33 21.04 19.18
C ASN A 96 -13.37 21.99 20.38
N GLN A 97 -12.23 22.20 21.06
CA GLN A 97 -12.13 23.18 22.15
C GLN A 97 -12.44 24.60 21.67
N PHE A 98 -11.90 25.02 20.52
CA PHE A 98 -12.18 26.34 19.93
C PHE A 98 -13.68 26.53 19.66
N LEU A 99 -14.33 25.53 19.04
CA LEU A 99 -15.76 25.59 18.75
C LEU A 99 -16.61 25.66 20.02
N ARG A 100 -16.27 24.87 21.06
CA ARG A 100 -16.97 24.92 22.36
C ARG A 100 -16.85 26.30 23.01
N ALA A 101 -15.67 26.92 22.96
CA ALA A 101 -15.48 28.27 23.47
C ALA A 101 -16.35 29.29 22.72
N ARG A 102 -16.43 29.18 21.38
CA ARG A 102 -17.28 30.07 20.56
C ARG A 102 -18.78 29.88 20.81
N ILE A 103 -19.22 28.65 21.03
CA ILE A 103 -20.62 28.36 21.41
C ILE A 103 -20.94 29.03 22.75
N SER A 104 -20.10 28.81 23.77
CA SER A 104 -20.33 29.39 25.10
C SER A 104 -20.34 30.92 25.08
N GLU A 105 -19.47 31.54 24.29
CA GLU A 105 -19.47 32.99 24.08
C GLU A 105 -20.76 33.49 23.41
N ASN A 106 -21.24 32.79 22.38
CA ASN A 106 -22.47 33.13 21.69
C ASN A 106 -23.71 32.99 22.59
N GLU A 107 -23.79 31.91 23.38
CA GLU A 107 -24.87 31.69 24.35
C GLU A 107 -24.91 32.82 25.40
N ARG A 108 -23.74 33.25 25.91
CA ARG A 108 -23.66 34.38 26.84
C ARG A 108 -24.09 35.69 26.19
N ALA A 109 -23.72 35.94 24.94
CA ALA A 109 -24.14 37.12 24.20
C ALA A 109 -25.66 37.14 23.98
N GLN A 110 -26.27 36.01 23.60
CA GLN A 110 -27.72 35.87 23.46
C GLN A 110 -28.45 36.12 24.79
N GLN A 111 -27.98 35.52 25.88
CA GLN A 111 -28.54 35.77 27.22
C GLN A 111 -28.42 37.25 27.60
N SER A 112 -27.28 37.89 27.34
CA SER A 112 -27.10 39.32 27.65
C SER A 112 -28.03 40.25 26.86
N MET A 113 -28.34 39.92 25.59
CA MET A 113 -29.30 40.68 24.80
C MET A 113 -30.74 40.47 25.28
N SER A 114 -31.06 39.27 25.78
CA SER A 114 -32.40 38.95 26.28
C SER A 114 -32.74 39.64 27.62
N LEU A 115 -31.75 40.13 28.37
CA LEU A 115 -31.95 40.83 29.65
C LEU A 115 -32.04 42.37 29.52
N MET A 116 -32.03 42.94 28.31
CA MET A 116 -32.23 44.39 28.11
C MET A 116 -33.74 44.73 28.15
N PRO A 117 -34.21 45.64 29.03
CA PRO A 117 -35.61 46.00 29.13
C PRO A 117 -36.02 46.85 27.91
N GLY A 118 -36.68 46.23 26.93
CA GLY A 118 -37.24 46.92 25.76
C GLY A 118 -37.21 46.15 24.43
N GLY A 119 -36.70 44.91 24.36
CA GLY A 119 -36.69 44.09 23.15
C GLY A 119 -37.97 43.28 22.97
N SER A 120 -38.62 43.45 21.83
CA SER A 120 -39.92 42.90 21.45
C SER A 120 -40.09 41.39 21.62
N ASP A 121 -41.30 41.03 22.03
CA ASP A 121 -41.90 39.70 22.13
C ASP A 121 -41.80 38.94 20.79
N TYR A 122 -40.81 38.06 20.67
CA TYR A 122 -40.78 37.01 19.66
C TYR A 122 -40.47 35.71 20.39
N ASP A 123 -41.43 34.78 20.36
CA ASP A 123 -41.39 33.46 20.98
C ASP A 123 -40.00 32.81 20.89
N LEU A 124 -39.38 32.56 22.05
CA LEU A 124 -38.19 31.73 22.15
C LEU A 124 -38.58 30.28 21.83
N VAL A 125 -38.28 29.84 20.60
CA VAL A 125 -38.31 28.42 20.25
C VAL A 125 -37.32 27.69 21.18
N PRO A 126 -37.71 26.63 21.90
CA PRO A 126 -36.81 25.92 22.79
C PRO A 126 -35.64 25.37 21.97
N SER A 127 -34.41 25.71 22.35
CA SER A 127 -33.23 25.07 21.79
C SER A 127 -33.31 23.58 22.09
N GLN A 128 -33.67 22.79 21.08
CA GLN A 128 -33.61 21.34 21.21
C GLN A 128 -32.16 20.97 21.47
N SER A 129 -31.95 20.24 22.58
CA SER A 129 -30.68 19.65 22.97
C SER A 129 -30.05 18.96 21.75
N PHE A 130 -28.92 19.50 21.29
CA PHE A 130 -28.14 18.94 20.19
C PHE A 130 -27.66 17.54 20.61
N ASP A 131 -28.37 16.49 20.19
CA ASP A 131 -28.05 15.11 20.54
C ASP A 131 -26.84 14.65 19.70
N SER A 132 -25.67 14.71 20.33
CA SER A 132 -24.37 14.37 19.72
C SER A 132 -24.23 12.86 19.42
N ARG A 133 -25.23 12.04 19.74
CA ARG A 133 -25.18 10.58 19.59
C ARG A 133 -25.26 10.09 18.14
N ASN A 134 -25.56 10.96 17.17
CA ASN A 134 -25.73 10.54 15.77
C ASN A 134 -24.49 10.73 14.86
N TYR A 135 -23.33 11.10 15.39
CA TYR A 135 -22.15 11.44 14.58
C TYR A 135 -21.17 10.28 14.29
N PHE A 136 -21.59 9.03 14.41
CA PHE A 136 -20.78 7.87 14.00
C PHE A 136 -21.36 7.18 12.77
N GLN A 137 -21.55 7.93 11.68
CA GLN A 137 -21.71 7.32 10.37
C GLN A 137 -20.31 7.05 9.79
N VAL A 138 -19.78 5.86 10.09
CA VAL A 138 -18.48 5.31 9.66
C VAL A 138 -18.42 4.97 8.15
N ASN A 139 -18.94 5.85 7.29
CA ASN A 139 -18.92 5.66 5.83
C ASN A 139 -17.72 6.32 5.12
N ALA A 140 -16.71 6.82 5.86
CA ALA A 140 -15.54 7.48 5.26
C ALA A 140 -14.28 6.59 5.15
N LEU A 141 -14.35 5.31 5.50
CA LEU A 141 -13.25 4.37 5.26
C LEU A 141 -13.57 3.47 4.06
N GLN A 142 -13.49 4.02 2.85
CA GLN A 142 -13.14 3.19 1.70
C GLN A 142 -11.61 3.19 1.58
N PRO A 143 -10.94 2.04 1.79
CA PRO A 143 -9.60 1.88 1.26
C PRO A 143 -9.72 1.88 -0.26
N ASN A 144 -9.08 2.85 -0.91
CA ASN A 144 -8.87 2.84 -2.35
C ASN A 144 -7.93 1.67 -2.67
N SER A 145 -8.49 0.47 -2.82
CA SER A 145 -7.80 -0.70 -3.35
C SER A 145 -7.66 -0.54 -4.86
N GLN A 146 -6.79 0.37 -5.28
CA GLN A 146 -6.23 0.34 -6.62
C GLN A 146 -4.82 -0.26 -6.54
N TYR A 147 -4.78 -1.59 -6.66
CA TYR A 147 -3.60 -2.30 -7.15
C TYR A 147 -4.07 -3.46 -8.04
N ALA A 148 -3.70 -3.36 -9.32
CA ALA A 148 -3.44 -4.40 -10.34
C ALA A 148 -4.08 -4.04 -11.69
#